data_AF-A0A7S3BJZ9-F1
#
_entry.id   AF-A0A7S3BJZ9-F1
#
_cell.length_a   1.000
_cell.length_b   1.000
_cell.length_c   1.000
_cell.angle_alpha   90.00
_cell.angle_beta   90.00
_cell.angle_gamma   90.00
#
_symmetry.space_group_name_H-M   'P 1'
#
loop_
_entity.id
_entity.type
_entity.pdbx_description
1 polymer ?
#
loop_
_entity_poly.entity_id
_entity_poly.type
_entity_poly.pdbx_seq_one_letter_code
_entity_poly.pdbx_strand_id
1 'polypeptide(L)'
;AEAEQCEVAFISEYTSDSDTAKAKAAFASGRAGVLVLTERAHFYRRHVLRGASAALFYGLPHAPRTYTEVLAMLTPATAAGGHASTHALYTRFDALTLRRVVGDQRARRMLDSDSRASVIET
;
A
#
# COMPACT_ATOMS: atom_id res chain seq x y z
N ALA A 1 -24.75 6.63 9.75
CA ALA A 1 -23.39 6.16 10.05
C ALA A 1 -22.60 7.39 10.47
N GLU A 2 -22.23 7.49 11.75
CA GLU A 2 -21.38 8.57 12.24
C GLU A 2 -20.08 8.52 11.43
N ALA A 3 -19.66 9.66 10.88
CA ALA A 3 -18.37 9.78 10.23
C ALA A 3 -17.32 9.67 11.33
N GLU A 4 -16.86 8.45 11.61
CA GLU A 4 -15.74 8.20 12.50
C GLU A 4 -14.54 8.96 11.93
N GLN A 5 -14.15 10.04 12.63
CA GLN A 5 -13.04 10.90 12.22
C GLN A 5 -11.74 10.14 12.44
N CYS A 6 -11.34 9.35 11.43
CA CYS A 6 -10.04 8.70 11.42
C CYS A 6 -8.94 9.74 11.23
N GLU A 7 -8.00 9.80 12.17
CA GLU A 7 -6.79 10.59 12.02
C GLU A 7 -5.93 9.97 10.89
N VAL A 8 -5.50 10.82 9.96
CA VAL A 8 -4.67 10.43 8.81
C VAL A 8 -3.27 10.97 8.99
N ALA A 9 -2.28 10.09 8.92
CA ALA A 9 -0.87 10.46 8.93
C ALA A 9 -0.29 10.47 7.51
N PHE A 10 0.68 11.34 7.25
CA PHE A 10 1.32 11.50 5.94
C PHE A 10 2.84 11.40 6.06
N ILE A 11 3.46 10.58 5.21
CA ILE A 11 4.91 10.47 5.07
C ILE A 11 5.29 10.65 3.60
N SER A 12 5.98 11.76 3.33
CA SER A 12 6.54 12.11 2.03
C SER A 12 8.07 12.20 2.11
N GLU A 13 8.73 12.30 0.96
CA GLU A 13 10.17 12.54 0.89
C GLU A 13 10.60 13.87 1.53
N TYR A 14 9.66 14.80 1.69
CA TYR A 14 9.88 16.13 2.29
C TYR A 14 9.56 16.16 3.79
N THR A 15 9.01 15.08 4.33
CA THR A 15 8.67 15.01 5.76
C THR A 15 9.97 14.91 6.58
N SER A 16 10.08 15.75 7.59
CA SER A 16 11.24 15.75 8.51
C SER A 16 11.34 14.42 9.26
N ASP A 17 12.52 14.08 9.76
CA ASP A 17 12.74 12.82 10.50
C ASP A 17 11.91 12.78 11.78
N SER A 18 11.75 13.93 12.45
CA SER A 18 10.95 14.07 13.67
C SER A 18 9.47 13.84 13.38
N ASP A 19 8.94 14.42 12.31
CA ASP A 19 7.53 14.25 11.96
C ASP A 19 7.25 12.85 11.39
N THR A 20 8.21 12.26 10.68
CA THR A 20 8.15 10.86 10.25
C THR A 20 8.07 9.91 11.46
N ALA A 21 8.87 10.15 12.50
CA ALA A 21 8.83 9.35 13.72
C ALA A 21 7.49 9.48 14.45
N LYS A 22 6.94 10.70 14.54
CA LYS A 22 5.61 10.95 15.11
C LYS A 22 4.50 10.24 14.32
N ALA A 23 4.49 10.37 12.99
CA ALA A 23 3.53 9.72 12.11
C ALA A 23 3.56 8.19 12.26
N LYS A 24 4.76 7.60 12.27
CA LYS A 24 4.95 6.16 12.49
C LYS A 24 4.45 5.72 13.87
N ALA A 25 4.74 6.49 14.92
CA ALA A 25 4.28 6.19 16.28
C ALA A 25 2.75 6.31 16.39
N ALA A 26 2.15 7.31 15.74
CA ALA A 26 0.69 7.48 15.70
C ALA A 26 0.00 6.32 14.98
N PHE A 27 0.56 5.87 13.85
CA PHE A 27 0.04 4.71 13.13
C PHE A 27 0.21 3.40 13.92
N ALA A 28 1.41 3.17 14.48
CA ALA A 28 1.67 1.95 15.25
C ALA A 28 0.86 1.83 16.55
N SER A 29 0.44 2.97 17.13
CA SER A 29 -0.45 3.00 18.30
C SER A 29 -1.93 2.92 17.95
N GLY A 30 -2.30 2.90 16.66
CA GLY A 30 -3.69 2.87 16.21
C GLY A 30 -4.44 4.20 16.33
N ARG A 31 -3.75 5.30 16.71
CA ARG A 31 -4.35 6.64 16.78
C ARG A 31 -4.65 7.17 15.38
N ALA A 32 -3.67 7.02 14.47
CA ALA A 32 -3.87 7.26 13.05
C ALA A 32 -4.33 5.95 12.39
N GLY A 33 -5.60 5.87 12.00
CA GLY A 33 -6.16 4.69 11.33
C GLY A 33 -5.68 4.52 9.89
N VAL A 34 -5.25 5.62 9.26
CA VAL A 34 -4.76 5.61 7.87
C VAL A 34 -3.40 6.30 7.80
N LEU A 35 -2.46 5.68 7.11
CA LEU A 35 -1.15 6.25 6.81
C LEU A 35 -0.93 6.31 5.30
N VAL A 36 -0.72 7.52 4.78
CA VAL A 36 -0.38 7.76 3.39
C VAL A 36 1.13 7.86 3.25
N LEU A 37 1.72 6.93 2.50
CA LEU A 37 3.15 6.87 2.23
C LEU A 37 3.41 7.05 0.74
N THR A 38 4.33 7.94 0.39
CA THR A 38 4.81 8.08 -1.00
C THR A 38 5.81 6.98 -1.35
N GLU A 39 5.83 6.55 -2.62
CA GLU A 39 6.83 5.59 -3.11
C GLU A 39 8.26 6.12 -2.91
N ARG A 40 8.50 7.41 -3.14
CA ARG A 40 9.81 8.04 -2.98
C ARG A 40 10.30 7.98 -1.53
N ALA A 41 9.44 8.26 -0.56
CA ALA A 41 9.79 8.12 0.85
C ALA A 41 10.16 6.68 1.21
N HIS A 42 9.40 5.69 0.70
CA HIS A 42 9.72 4.28 0.90
C HIS A 42 11.05 3.90 0.24
N PHE A 43 11.30 4.37 -0.98
CA PHE A 43 12.49 4.06 -1.75
C PHE A 43 13.79 4.55 -1.08
N TYR A 44 13.82 5.79 -0.60
CA TYR A 44 15.04 6.36 -0.02
C TYR A 44 15.32 5.88 1.40
N ARG A 45 14.27 5.69 2.22
CA ARG A 45 14.42 5.48 3.66
C ARG A 45 13.96 4.11 4.14
N ARG A 46 13.37 3.29 3.26
CA ARG A 46 12.88 1.94 3.55
C ARG A 46 12.13 1.86 4.88
N HIS A 47 11.15 2.75 5.04
CA HIS A 47 10.41 2.86 6.28
C HIS A 47 9.68 1.56 6.60
N VAL A 48 10.09 0.91 7.70
CA VAL A 48 9.35 -0.22 8.26
C VAL A 48 8.13 0.31 9.01
N LEU A 49 6.95 -0.03 8.52
CA LEU A 49 5.65 0.25 9.14
C LEU A 49 5.19 -0.98 9.92
N ARG A 50 4.54 -0.78 11.06
CA ARG A 50 4.00 -1.84 11.91
C ARG A 50 2.53 -1.56 12.19
N GLY A 51 1.73 -2.61 12.32
CA GLY A 51 0.29 -2.49 12.62
C GLY A 51 -0.59 -2.28 11.38
N ALA A 52 -0.05 -2.38 10.17
CA ALA A 52 -0.86 -2.36 8.96
C ALA A 52 -1.58 -3.71 8.79
N SER A 53 -2.91 -3.67 8.68
CA SER A 53 -3.76 -4.82 8.32
C SER A 53 -4.10 -4.85 6.84
N ALA A 54 -4.15 -3.67 6.19
CA ALA A 54 -4.44 -3.55 4.77
C ALA A 54 -3.46 -2.60 4.08
N ALA A 55 -3.11 -2.91 2.84
CA ALA A 55 -2.37 -2.02 1.95
C ALA A 55 -3.24 -1.67 0.74
N LEU A 56 -3.33 -0.38 0.43
CA LEU A 56 -3.96 0.13 -0.78
C LEU A 56 -2.91 0.87 -1.62
N PHE A 57 -2.65 0.36 -2.81
CA PHE A 57 -1.84 1.02 -3.81
C PHE A 57 -2.75 1.86 -4.71
N TYR A 58 -2.61 3.19 -4.61
CA TYR A 58 -3.31 4.12 -5.49
C TYR A 58 -2.95 3.92 -6.97
N GLY A 59 -1.73 3.47 -7.23
CA GLY A 59 -1.27 3.01 -8.53
C GLY A 59 -0.23 1.91 -8.34
N LEU A 60 0.01 1.13 -9.38
CA LEU A 60 1.03 0.09 -9.34
C LEU A 60 2.42 0.69 -9.06
N PRO A 61 3.18 0.15 -8.09
CA PRO A 61 4.53 0.63 -7.80
C PRO A 61 5.42 0.60 -9.04
N HIS A 62 6.22 1.65 -9.25
CA HIS A 62 7.14 1.68 -10.38
C HIS A 62 8.23 0.61 -10.25
N ALA A 63 8.71 0.40 -9.03
CA ALA A 63 9.64 -0.68 -8.69
C ALA A 63 8.88 -1.91 -8.15
N PRO A 64 9.00 -3.10 -8.80
CA PRO A 64 8.32 -4.32 -8.33
C PRO A 64 8.71 -4.73 -6.90
N ARG A 65 9.94 -4.38 -6.48
CA ARG A 65 10.45 -4.66 -5.14
C ARG A 65 9.65 -3.93 -4.06
N THR A 66 9.19 -2.71 -4.33
CA THR A 66 8.35 -1.93 -3.41
C THR A 66 7.07 -2.68 -3.06
N TYR A 67 6.45 -3.36 -4.04
CA TYR A 67 5.25 -4.16 -3.80
C TYR A 67 5.51 -5.28 -2.79
N THR A 68 6.59 -6.05 -2.99
CA THR A 68 6.97 -7.13 -2.07
C THR A 68 7.38 -6.64 -0.68
N GLU A 69 8.03 -5.48 -0.60
CA GLU A 69 8.44 -4.89 0.69
C GLU A 69 7.22 -4.42 1.49
N VAL A 70 6.22 -3.82 0.83
CA VAL A 70 4.97 -3.42 1.47
C VAL A 70 4.17 -4.63 1.94
N LEU A 71 4.07 -5.68 1.11
CA LEU A 71 3.44 -6.94 1.51
C LEU A 71 4.10 -7.56 2.74
N ALA A 72 5.42 -7.53 2.83
CA ALA A 72 6.15 -8.06 3.98
C ALA A 72 5.95 -7.25 5.28
N MET A 73 5.51 -5.98 5.18
CA MET A 73 5.19 -5.14 6.33
C MET A 73 3.77 -5.34 6.85
N LEU A 74 2.90 -6.01 6.09
CA LEU A 74 1.55 -6.32 6.54
C LEU A 74 1.61 -7.33 7.70
N THR A 75 0.78 -7.08 8.71
CA THR A 75 0.72 -7.92 9.89
C THR A 75 0.17 -9.30 9.47
N PRO A 76 0.91 -10.40 9.69
CA PRO A 76 0.44 -11.72 9.28
C PRO A 76 -0.81 -12.09 10.06
N ALA A 77 -1.76 -12.73 9.38
CA ALA A 77 -3.08 -13.05 9.90
C ALA A 77 -3.07 -13.86 11.21
N THR A 78 -1.95 -14.51 11.51
CA THR A 78 -1.74 -15.35 12.70
C THR A 78 -1.59 -14.57 14.01
N ALA A 79 -1.25 -13.28 13.97
CA ALA A 79 -1.01 -12.50 15.20
C ALA A 79 -2.27 -11.87 15.81
N ALA A 80 -3.34 -11.69 15.03
CA ALA A 80 -4.54 -10.97 15.46
C ALA A 80 -5.87 -11.54 14.94
N GLY A 81 -5.86 -12.69 14.24
CA GLY A 81 -7.07 -13.30 13.68
C GLY A 81 -7.71 -12.51 12.51
N GLY A 82 -7.08 -11.42 12.08
CA GLY A 82 -7.52 -10.60 10.94
C GLY A 82 -6.85 -11.02 9.62
N HIS A 83 -7.53 -10.83 8.49
CA HIS A 83 -6.95 -11.09 7.17
C HIS A 83 -6.11 -9.88 6.72
N ALA A 84 -4.85 -10.13 6.33
CA ALA A 84 -4.08 -9.13 5.63
C ALA A 84 -4.64 -8.99 4.21
N SER A 85 -5.01 -7.78 3.79
CA SER A 85 -5.58 -7.55 2.46
C SER A 85 -4.75 -6.54 1.69
N THR A 86 -4.50 -6.84 0.42
CA THR A 86 -3.79 -5.93 -0.48
C THR A 86 -4.65 -5.59 -1.67
N HIS A 87 -4.78 -4.30 -1.94
CA HIS A 87 -5.58 -3.75 -3.02
C HIS A 87 -4.68 -2.87 -3.89
N ALA A 88 -4.75 -3.02 -5.21
CA ALA A 88 -4.07 -2.10 -6.12
C ALA A 88 -5.01 -1.63 -7.23
N LEU A 89 -5.03 -0.32 -7.48
CA LEU A 89 -5.74 0.29 -8.59
C LEU A 89 -4.83 0.32 -9.82
N TYR A 90 -5.38 -0.07 -10.97
CA TYR A 90 -4.68 0.01 -12.25
C TYR A 90 -5.65 0.31 -13.39
N THR A 91 -5.09 0.82 -14.47
CA THR A 91 -5.80 1.09 -15.72
C THR A 91 -5.18 0.31 -16.87
N ARG A 92 -5.82 0.33 -18.05
CA ARG A 92 -5.28 -0.29 -19.26
C ARG A 92 -3.92 0.31 -19.69
N PHE A 93 -3.61 1.55 -19.26
CA PHE A 93 -2.35 2.22 -19.56
C PHE A 93 -1.17 1.70 -18.72
N ASP A 94 -1.46 1.05 -17.58
CA ASP A 94 -0.43 0.54 -16.67
C ASP A 94 0.04 -0.87 -17.03
N ALA A 95 -0.26 -1.33 -18.26
CA ALA A 95 0.00 -2.70 -18.71
C ALA A 95 1.45 -3.15 -18.52
N LEU A 96 2.42 -2.26 -18.79
CA LEU A 96 3.84 -2.57 -18.62
C LEU A 96 4.22 -2.74 -17.15
N THR A 97 3.70 -1.90 -16.26
CA THR A 97 3.96 -1.97 -14.82
C THR A 97 3.27 -3.19 -14.22
N LEU A 98 2.03 -3.48 -14.62
CA LEU A 98 1.26 -4.64 -14.16
C LEU A 98 1.96 -5.96 -14.52
N ARG A 99 2.50 -6.08 -15.75
CA ARG A 99 3.27 -7.24 -16.18
C ARG A 99 4.51 -7.48 -15.33
N ARG A 100 5.14 -6.42 -14.82
CA ARG A 100 6.33 -6.53 -13.94
C ARG A 100 5.97 -7.04 -12.54
N VAL A 101 4.79 -6.71 -12.03
CA VAL A 101 4.34 -7.12 -10.68
C VAL A 101 3.72 -8.52 -10.70
N VAL A 102 2.79 -8.78 -11.63
CA VAL A 102 1.97 -10.01 -11.62
C VAL A 102 2.44 -11.04 -12.65
N GLY A 103 3.31 -10.65 -13.60
CA GLY A 103 3.74 -11.47 -14.72
C GLY A 103 2.83 -11.34 -15.95
N ASP A 104 3.35 -11.73 -17.11
CA ASP A 104 2.70 -11.47 -18.41
C ASP A 104 1.35 -12.19 -18.57
N GLN A 105 1.26 -13.45 -18.17
CA GLN A 105 0.05 -14.26 -18.34
C GLN A 105 -1.13 -13.74 -17.50
N ARG A 106 -0.88 -13.37 -16.25
CA ARG A 106 -1.91 -12.84 -15.34
C ARG A 106 -2.29 -11.41 -15.73
N ALA A 107 -1.31 -10.58 -16.07
CA ALA A 107 -1.57 -9.22 -16.53
C ALA A 107 -2.48 -9.18 -17.76
N ARG A 108 -2.31 -10.10 -18.73
CA ARG A 108 -3.21 -10.20 -19.88
C ARG A 108 -4.65 -10.45 -19.47
N ARG A 109 -4.91 -11.41 -18.58
CA ARG A 109 -6.26 -11.72 -18.08
C ARG A 109 -6.89 -10.54 -17.33
N MET A 110 -6.08 -9.82 -16.58
CA MET A 110 -6.46 -8.66 -15.78
C MET A 110 -6.77 -7.40 -16.62
N LEU A 111 -6.14 -7.28 -17.79
CA LEU A 111 -6.39 -6.17 -18.73
C LEU A 111 -7.57 -6.44 -19.66
N ASP A 112 -7.85 -7.72 -19.92
CA ASP A 112 -8.94 -8.18 -20.79
C ASP A 112 -10.30 -8.13 -20.08
N SER A 113 -10.32 -8.11 -18.74
CA SER A 113 -11.56 -7.86 -17.99
C SER A 113 -12.08 -6.46 -18.26
N ASP A 114 -13.35 -6.35 -18.65
CA ASP A 114 -13.99 -5.12 -19.13
C ASP A 114 -14.31 -4.08 -18.02
N SER A 115 -13.78 -4.28 -16.81
CA SER A 115 -13.95 -3.33 -15.71
C SER A 115 -13.02 -2.11 -15.91
N ARG A 116 -13.61 -0.91 -15.80
CA ARG A 116 -12.91 0.37 -15.98
C ARG A 116 -11.82 0.64 -14.92
N ALA A 117 -11.93 0.00 -13.76
CA ALA A 117 -10.94 -0.03 -12.70
C ALA A 117 -11.05 -1.40 -12.04
N SER A 118 -10.09 -2.27 -12.30
CA SER A 118 -9.99 -3.57 -11.66
C SER A 118 -9.09 -3.45 -10.43
N VAL A 119 -9.49 -4.12 -9.35
CA VAL A 119 -8.75 -4.15 -8.09
C VAL A 119 -7.98 -5.46 -8.03
N ILE A 120 -6.68 -5.40 -7.73
CA ILE A 120 -5.91 -6.61 -7.41
C ILE A 120 -6.18 -6.92 -5.94
N GLU A 121 -6.94 -7.99 -5.64
CA GLU A 121 -7.09 -8.50 -4.27
C GLU A 121 -6.12 -9.68 -4.09
N THR A 122 -5.24 -9.60 -3.09
CA THR A 122 -4.34 -10.69 -2.67
C THR A 122 -4.53 -10.97 -1.19
#